data_AF-A0A934ZG29-F1
#
_entry.id   AF-A0A934ZG29-F1
#
_cell.length_a   1.000
_cell.length_b   1.000
_cell.length_c   1.000
_cell.angle_alpha   90.00
_cell.angle_beta   90.00
_cell.angle_gamma   90.00
#
_symmetry.space_group_name_H-M   'P 1'
#
loop_
_entity.id
_entity.type
_entity.pdbx_description
1 polymer ?
#
loop_
_entity_poly.entity_id
_entity_poly.type
_entity_poly.pdbx_seq_one_letter_code
_entity_poly.pdbx_strand_id
1 'polypeptide(L)'
;MGDFDGDGLNDVAIGAPNALNGGAVVVLRGRRVWPTTIAPNAADLIIRNNTTSTLFGIRIAGAGRLLGGDTLEDLAIGGGLSGSTTGIVRIFAGRALPTARTLDATDSNFFRAGVAAGATGSTAATGQSIVGGVGDLNGDGRSDFAIGTAGSVGGAGEVYLFFGGADGNLTEGPTLRSTPQGGVGDIFGRSIASVYDPAQLHPSLLQIRAPSADLLVSSTAYRTSNPARLYIYRGRRTRRGRVSPPTRPIASSSPRRPRRPPSITNTQWVGDTDGDGAVDASFVQFATGTLFIVR
;
A
#
# COMPACT_ATOMS: atom_id res chain seq x y z
N MET A 1 -5.24 -9.15 5.43
CA MET A 1 -4.75 -8.11 6.38
C MET A 1 -3.79 -8.71 7.39
N GLY A 2 -3.93 -10.01 7.66
CA GLY A 2 -3.13 -10.73 8.65
C GLY A 2 -3.88 -10.83 9.98
N ASP A 3 -3.20 -11.20 11.04
CA ASP A 3 -3.80 -11.44 12.36
C ASP A 3 -3.97 -10.12 13.15
N PHE A 4 -5.11 -9.46 12.96
CA PHE A 4 -5.37 -8.15 13.55
C PHE A 4 -5.86 -8.25 14.99
N ASP A 5 -6.55 -9.35 15.33
CA ASP A 5 -7.08 -9.56 16.68
C ASP A 5 -6.19 -10.44 17.58
N GLY A 6 -5.14 -11.05 17.01
CA GLY A 6 -4.15 -11.83 17.75
C GLY A 6 -4.61 -13.25 18.07
N ASP A 7 -5.62 -13.78 17.39
CA ASP A 7 -6.13 -15.13 17.61
C ASP A 7 -5.31 -16.23 16.90
N GLY A 8 -4.29 -15.82 16.14
CA GLY A 8 -3.40 -16.69 15.38
C GLY A 8 -3.94 -17.09 14.01
N LEU A 9 -5.06 -16.52 13.57
CA LEU A 9 -5.63 -16.69 12.23
C LEU A 9 -5.61 -15.36 11.48
N ASN A 10 -5.40 -15.43 10.16
CA ASN A 10 -5.45 -14.22 9.35
C ASN A 10 -6.89 -13.74 9.18
N ASP A 11 -7.11 -12.46 9.48
CA ASP A 11 -8.39 -11.78 9.34
C ASP A 11 -8.63 -11.27 7.91
N VAL A 12 -9.87 -10.84 7.67
CA VAL A 12 -10.34 -10.31 6.39
C VAL A 12 -10.94 -8.93 6.58
N ALA A 13 -10.46 -7.94 5.82
CA ALA A 13 -11.04 -6.60 5.75
C ALA A 13 -11.71 -6.37 4.39
N ILE A 14 -12.88 -5.76 4.40
CA ILE A 14 -13.71 -5.48 3.24
C ILE A 14 -14.10 -4.01 3.25
N GLY A 15 -13.83 -3.32 2.14
CA GLY A 15 -14.19 -1.93 1.94
C GLY A 15 -15.63 -1.76 1.51
N ALA A 16 -16.34 -0.85 2.16
CA ALA A 16 -17.67 -0.38 1.76
C ALA A 16 -17.63 1.14 1.53
N PRO A 17 -16.94 1.61 0.47
CA PRO A 17 -16.70 3.05 0.25
C PRO A 17 -17.95 3.88 -0.02
N ASN A 18 -19.04 3.24 -0.46
CA ASN A 18 -20.33 3.90 -0.69
C ASN A 18 -21.31 3.74 0.49
N ALA A 19 -20.87 3.20 1.63
CA ALA A 19 -21.69 3.19 2.83
C ALA A 19 -22.02 4.62 3.27
N LEU A 20 -23.18 4.79 3.93
CA LEU A 20 -23.60 6.07 4.50
C LEU A 20 -22.50 6.68 5.39
N ASN A 21 -22.51 8.00 5.55
CA ASN A 21 -21.53 8.76 6.35
C ASN A 21 -20.08 8.60 5.86
N GLY A 22 -19.91 8.55 4.54
CA GLY A 22 -18.60 8.67 3.91
C GLY A 22 -17.77 7.40 3.96
N GLY A 23 -18.40 6.23 3.86
CA GLY A 23 -17.73 4.94 3.72
C GLY A 23 -17.44 4.23 5.05
N ALA A 24 -17.20 2.93 4.94
CA ALA A 24 -16.89 2.04 6.05
C ALA A 24 -15.93 0.93 5.64
N VAL A 25 -15.33 0.27 6.62
CA VAL A 25 -14.61 -1.00 6.47
C VAL A 25 -15.18 -2.00 7.44
N VAL A 26 -15.42 -3.21 6.97
CA VAL A 26 -15.86 -4.35 7.78
C VAL A 26 -14.69 -5.31 7.94
N VAL A 27 -14.45 -5.77 9.15
CA VAL A 27 -13.45 -6.79 9.48
C VAL A 27 -14.16 -8.04 9.98
N LEU A 28 -13.76 -9.18 9.43
CA LEU A 28 -14.20 -10.51 9.79
C LEU A 28 -12.98 -11.26 10.34
N ARG A 29 -13.16 -11.87 11.51
CA ARG A 29 -12.11 -12.68 12.11
C ARG A 29 -11.75 -13.89 11.27
N GLY A 30 -10.49 -14.30 11.34
CA GLY A 30 -10.00 -15.52 10.75
C GLY A 30 -10.80 -16.73 11.25
N ARG A 31 -11.10 -17.67 10.35
CA ARG A 31 -11.81 -18.91 10.68
C ARG A 31 -11.16 -20.08 9.98
N ARG A 32 -11.03 -21.21 10.68
CA ARG A 32 -10.59 -22.48 10.08
C ARG A 32 -11.64 -23.08 9.16
N VAL A 33 -12.92 -22.84 9.48
CA VAL A 33 -14.07 -23.26 8.67
C VAL A 33 -14.92 -22.02 8.41
N TRP A 34 -15.02 -21.64 7.14
CA TRP A 34 -15.82 -20.50 6.71
C TRP A 34 -17.25 -20.93 6.43
N PRO A 35 -18.26 -20.16 6.88
CA PRO A 35 -19.63 -20.40 6.46
C PRO A 35 -19.78 -20.09 4.96
N THR A 36 -20.74 -20.75 4.31
CA THR A 36 -21.02 -20.54 2.88
C THR A 36 -21.57 -19.15 2.57
N THR A 37 -22.05 -18.43 3.58
CA THR A 37 -22.54 -17.06 3.46
C THR A 37 -22.24 -16.30 4.75
N ILE A 38 -21.76 -15.07 4.61
CA ILE A 38 -21.54 -14.14 5.73
C ILE A 38 -22.37 -12.90 5.44
N ALA A 39 -23.33 -12.62 6.32
CA ALA A 39 -24.09 -11.39 6.24
C ALA A 39 -23.21 -10.20 6.70
N PRO A 40 -23.33 -9.01 6.09
CA PRO A 40 -22.53 -7.84 6.49
C PRO A 40 -22.70 -7.41 7.96
N ASN A 41 -23.81 -7.78 8.61
CA ASN A 41 -24.06 -7.53 10.02
C ASN A 41 -23.41 -8.56 10.97
N ALA A 42 -22.82 -9.63 10.44
CA ALA A 42 -22.01 -10.58 11.19
C ALA A 42 -20.54 -10.13 11.31
N ALA A 43 -20.26 -8.87 10.98
CA ALA A 43 -18.96 -8.23 11.17
C ALA A 43 -18.47 -8.34 12.61
N ASP A 44 -17.23 -8.80 12.79
CA ASP A 44 -16.56 -8.79 14.08
C ASP A 44 -16.09 -7.36 14.43
N LEU A 45 -15.78 -6.55 13.42
CA LEU A 45 -15.49 -5.13 13.60
C LEU A 45 -16.02 -4.30 12.42
N ILE A 46 -16.60 -3.14 12.71
CA ILE A 46 -16.98 -2.13 11.72
C ILE A 46 -16.24 -0.83 12.01
N ILE A 47 -15.48 -0.32 11.05
CA ILE A 47 -14.78 0.97 11.14
C ILE A 47 -15.53 1.95 10.25
N ARG A 48 -16.12 2.99 10.84
CA ARG A 48 -16.89 4.01 10.12
C ARG A 48 -16.09 5.29 9.97
N ASN A 49 -16.26 5.98 8.84
CA ASN A 49 -15.64 7.29 8.69
C ASN A 49 -16.38 8.37 9.50
N ASN A 50 -17.72 8.28 9.64
CA ASN A 50 -18.56 9.21 10.39
C ASN A 50 -18.43 10.69 9.95
N THR A 51 -17.97 10.96 8.72
CA THR A 51 -17.91 12.32 8.15
C THR A 51 -18.66 12.38 6.82
N THR A 52 -18.96 13.59 6.34
CA THR A 52 -19.62 13.76 5.05
C THR A 52 -18.67 13.45 3.90
N SER A 53 -19.20 12.72 2.90
CA SER A 53 -18.69 12.65 1.52
C SER A 53 -17.22 12.22 1.35
N THR A 54 -16.79 11.11 1.95
CA THR A 54 -15.50 10.49 1.62
C THR A 54 -15.70 9.05 1.14
N LEU A 55 -14.84 8.52 0.29
CA LEU A 55 -14.83 7.14 -0.18
C LEU A 55 -13.98 6.28 0.76
N PHE A 56 -14.18 6.38 2.06
CA PHE A 56 -13.39 5.65 3.05
C PHE A 56 -13.54 4.13 2.89
N GLY A 57 -12.42 3.41 2.89
CA GLY A 57 -12.41 1.98 2.58
C GLY A 57 -12.28 1.66 1.08
N ILE A 58 -12.07 2.66 0.21
CA ILE A 58 -11.79 2.41 -1.22
C ILE A 58 -10.38 1.84 -1.45
N ARG A 59 -9.49 2.00 -0.47
CA ARG A 59 -8.19 1.33 -0.41
C ARG A 59 -8.04 0.73 0.98
N ILE A 60 -7.56 -0.50 1.04
CA ILE A 60 -7.28 -1.21 2.29
C ILE A 60 -5.97 -1.97 2.08
N ALA A 61 -5.15 -2.02 3.12
CA ALA A 61 -3.98 -2.88 3.16
C ALA A 61 -3.71 -3.36 4.59
N GLY A 62 -3.25 -4.60 4.72
CA GLY A 62 -2.62 -5.05 5.96
C GLY A 62 -1.30 -4.29 6.11
N ALA A 63 -1.11 -3.63 7.25
CA ALA A 63 0.09 -2.87 7.53
C ALA A 63 1.18 -3.69 8.23
N GLY A 64 0.90 -4.96 8.55
CA GLY A 64 1.79 -5.81 9.35
C GLY A 64 1.92 -5.25 10.77
N ARG A 65 3.01 -5.61 11.46
CA ARG A 65 3.31 -5.10 12.82
C ARG A 65 3.97 -3.73 12.73
N LEU A 66 3.15 -2.70 12.54
CA LEU A 66 3.60 -1.34 12.26
C LEU A 66 3.56 -0.44 13.49
N LEU A 67 2.52 -0.58 14.31
CA LEU A 67 2.16 0.26 15.45
C LEU A 67 2.09 -0.57 16.74
N GLY A 68 1.99 0.11 17.89
CA GLY A 68 1.70 -0.51 19.19
C GLY A 68 2.86 -1.25 19.84
N GLY A 69 3.87 -1.67 19.07
CA GLY A 69 5.04 -2.38 19.60
C GLY A 69 4.70 -3.80 20.02
N ASP A 70 3.53 -4.30 19.65
CA ASP A 70 3.03 -5.63 19.98
C ASP A 70 3.24 -6.60 18.80
N THR A 71 2.61 -7.77 18.87
CA THR A 71 2.67 -8.79 17.80
C THR A 71 1.46 -8.75 16.88
N LEU A 72 0.51 -7.84 17.12
CA LEU A 72 -0.73 -7.73 16.37
C LEU A 72 -0.45 -7.04 15.03
N GLU A 73 -1.21 -7.40 14.01
CA GLU A 73 -1.09 -6.78 12.69
C GLU A 73 -2.10 -5.64 12.52
N ASP A 74 -1.67 -4.59 11.83
CA ASP A 74 -2.41 -3.35 11.74
C ASP A 74 -3.17 -3.23 10.42
N LEU A 75 -4.14 -2.33 10.38
CA LEU A 75 -4.98 -2.09 9.21
C LEU A 75 -4.84 -0.65 8.72
N ALA A 76 -4.32 -0.49 7.50
CA ALA A 76 -4.32 0.79 6.79
C ALA A 76 -5.57 0.93 5.91
N ILE A 77 -6.25 2.07 6.03
CA ILE A 77 -7.47 2.39 5.30
C ILE A 77 -7.33 3.74 4.60
N GLY A 78 -7.75 3.77 3.34
CA GLY A 78 -7.77 4.95 2.52
C GLY A 78 -9.13 5.42 2.14
N GLY A 79 -9.24 6.73 2.00
CA GLY A 79 -10.40 7.39 1.44
C GLY A 79 -10.01 8.54 0.52
N GLY A 80 -10.93 8.92 -0.35
CA GLY A 80 -10.86 10.20 -1.07
C GLY A 80 -12.04 11.06 -0.67
N LEU A 81 -11.83 12.37 -0.55
CA LEU A 81 -12.94 13.30 -0.38
C LEU A 81 -13.70 13.42 -1.72
N SER A 82 -15.02 13.28 -1.71
CA SER A 82 -15.85 13.55 -2.88
C SER A 82 -15.68 15.01 -3.28
N GLY A 83 -15.27 15.27 -4.52
CA GLY A 83 -15.05 16.63 -5.02
C GLY A 83 -13.76 17.32 -4.53
N SER A 84 -12.89 16.65 -3.77
CA SER A 84 -11.57 17.16 -3.42
C SER A 84 -10.44 16.31 -4.00
N THR A 85 -9.31 16.97 -4.24
CA THR A 85 -8.09 16.37 -4.78
C THR A 85 -7.21 15.75 -3.69
N THR A 86 -7.58 15.86 -2.41
CA THR A 86 -6.83 15.30 -1.29
C THR A 86 -7.38 13.94 -0.87
N GLY A 87 -6.52 12.92 -0.91
CA GLY A 87 -6.78 11.63 -0.26
C GLY A 87 -6.47 11.69 1.24
N ILE A 88 -6.96 10.70 1.98
CA ILE A 88 -6.61 10.49 3.39
C ILE A 88 -6.19 9.05 3.63
N VAL A 89 -5.27 8.88 4.57
CA VAL A 89 -4.78 7.61 5.10
C VAL A 89 -5.05 7.57 6.59
N ARG A 90 -5.66 6.48 7.06
CA ARG A 90 -5.76 6.15 8.49
C ARG A 90 -5.17 4.78 8.73
N ILE A 91 -4.51 4.60 9.87
CA ILE A 91 -4.05 3.29 10.32
C ILE A 91 -4.65 3.03 11.69
N PHE A 92 -5.21 1.83 11.83
CA PHE A 92 -5.79 1.32 13.06
C PHE A 92 -4.86 0.24 13.58
N ALA A 93 -4.40 0.41 14.81
CA ALA A 93 -3.59 -0.61 15.47
C ALA A 93 -4.43 -1.86 15.73
N GLY A 94 -3.81 -3.02 15.54
CA GLY A 94 -4.33 -4.33 15.89
C GLY A 94 -4.81 -4.37 17.34
N ARG A 95 -5.85 -5.15 17.61
CA ARG A 95 -6.47 -5.24 18.93
C ARG A 95 -7.31 -6.50 19.05
N ALA A 96 -7.29 -7.10 20.23
CA ALA A 96 -8.19 -8.20 20.55
C ALA A 96 -9.66 -7.83 20.33
N LEU A 97 -10.41 -8.72 19.69
CA LEU A 97 -11.84 -8.58 19.39
C LEU A 97 -12.65 -9.68 20.10
N PRO A 98 -12.76 -9.65 21.45
CA PRO A 98 -13.52 -10.65 22.19
C PRO A 98 -15.03 -10.60 21.86
N THR A 99 -15.52 -9.43 21.45
CA THR A 99 -16.90 -9.19 21.01
C THR A 99 -16.93 -8.24 19.83
N ALA A 100 -18.04 -8.25 19.09
CA ALA A 100 -18.22 -7.36 17.95
C ALA A 100 -18.19 -5.89 18.39
N ARG A 101 -17.47 -5.04 17.64
CA ARG A 101 -17.27 -3.63 17.98
C ARG A 101 -17.43 -2.71 16.77
N THR A 102 -17.81 -1.45 17.02
CA THR A 102 -17.67 -0.36 16.05
C THR A 102 -16.55 0.59 16.48
N LEU A 103 -15.72 0.98 15.52
CA LEU A 103 -14.76 2.08 15.63
C LEU A 103 -15.15 3.19 14.65
N ASP A 104 -14.58 4.37 14.85
CA ASP A 104 -14.66 5.45 13.89
C ASP A 104 -13.32 6.10 13.52
N ALA A 105 -13.38 7.12 12.67
CA ALA A 105 -12.22 7.85 12.19
C ALA A 105 -11.34 8.47 13.29
N THR A 106 -11.86 8.66 14.51
CA THR A 106 -11.13 9.20 15.66
C THR A 106 -10.36 8.12 16.43
N ASP A 107 -10.73 6.85 16.27
CA ASP A 107 -10.01 5.70 16.85
C ASP A 107 -8.71 5.34 16.09
N SER A 108 -8.36 6.07 15.02
CA SER A 108 -7.15 5.80 14.24
C SER A 108 -5.90 6.20 15.02
N ASN A 109 -4.91 5.32 15.04
CA ASN A 109 -3.61 5.55 15.68
C ASN A 109 -2.67 6.40 14.82
N PHE A 110 -2.91 6.45 13.51
CA PHE A 110 -2.23 7.35 12.59
C PHE A 110 -3.24 7.95 11.62
N PHE A 111 -3.09 9.25 11.37
CA PHE A 111 -3.87 9.97 10.37
C PHE A 111 -2.94 10.84 9.53
N ARG A 112 -3.07 10.72 8.22
CA ARG A 112 -2.41 11.61 7.27
C ARG A 112 -3.37 12.04 6.19
N ALA A 113 -3.55 13.35 6.06
CA ALA A 113 -4.17 13.95 4.89
C ALA A 113 -3.10 14.16 3.79
N GLY A 114 -3.50 14.03 2.53
CA GLY A 114 -2.62 14.24 1.39
C GLY A 114 -2.25 15.69 1.12
N VAL A 115 -1.23 15.86 0.29
CA VAL A 115 -0.87 17.14 -0.34
C VAL A 115 -1.96 17.50 -1.35
N ALA A 116 -2.42 18.75 -1.34
CA ALA A 116 -3.35 19.27 -2.34
C ALA A 116 -2.79 19.00 -3.75
N ALA A 117 -3.62 18.48 -4.66
CA ALA A 117 -3.22 18.48 -6.06
C ALA A 117 -3.00 19.93 -6.49
N GLY A 118 -1.76 20.27 -6.79
CA GLY A 118 -1.48 21.45 -7.60
C GLY A 118 -2.22 21.31 -8.93
N ALA A 119 -2.86 22.41 -9.32
CA ALA A 119 -3.62 22.65 -10.55
C ALA A 119 -5.06 22.11 -10.60
N THR A 120 -5.95 23.09 -10.70
CA THR A 120 -7.36 23.07 -11.03
C THR A 120 -7.67 22.23 -12.27
N GLY A 121 -8.78 21.47 -12.23
CA GLY A 121 -9.47 21.02 -13.45
C GLY A 121 -9.40 19.54 -13.84
N SER A 122 -8.95 18.62 -12.97
CA SER A 122 -9.09 17.17 -13.24
C SER A 122 -9.91 16.47 -12.16
N THR A 123 -11.04 15.92 -12.57
CA THR A 123 -11.98 15.08 -11.80
C THR A 123 -11.57 13.61 -11.75
N ALA A 124 -10.29 13.28 -11.99
CA ALA A 124 -9.77 11.94 -11.78
C ALA A 124 -9.54 11.69 -10.28
N ALA A 125 -10.62 11.20 -9.66
CA ALA A 125 -10.82 10.94 -8.25
C ALA A 125 -9.68 10.13 -7.56
N THR A 126 -9.48 10.44 -6.28
CA THR A 126 -8.70 9.66 -5.28
C THR A 126 -7.17 9.68 -5.47
N GLY A 127 -6.54 10.86 -5.34
CA GLY A 127 -5.09 11.10 -5.52
C GLY A 127 -4.13 10.38 -4.55
N GLN A 128 -4.57 9.37 -3.80
CA GLN A 128 -3.70 8.55 -2.95
C GLN A 128 -3.89 7.07 -3.24
N SER A 129 -2.80 6.42 -3.63
CA SER A 129 -2.70 4.97 -3.56
C SER A 129 -2.09 4.64 -2.21
N ILE A 130 -2.87 3.99 -1.35
CA ILE A 130 -2.34 3.42 -0.11
C ILE A 130 -1.88 2.02 -0.42
N VAL A 131 -0.63 1.75 -0.07
CA VAL A 131 -0.09 0.40 -0.05
C VAL A 131 0.49 0.22 1.33
N GLY A 132 -0.31 -0.38 2.20
CA GLY A 132 0.13 -0.79 3.53
C GLY A 132 0.98 -2.05 3.48
N GLY A 133 1.89 -2.15 4.45
CA GLY A 133 2.68 -3.34 4.72
C GLY A 133 3.77 -3.56 3.69
N VAL A 134 4.69 -2.59 3.52
CA VAL A 134 5.83 -2.77 2.60
C VAL A 134 6.92 -3.68 3.18
N GLY A 135 6.61 -4.39 4.27
CA GLY A 135 7.58 -5.21 5.00
C GLY A 135 8.55 -4.34 5.79
N ASP A 136 9.54 -4.98 6.39
CA ASP A 136 10.62 -4.32 7.13
C ASP A 136 11.68 -3.82 6.13
N LEU A 137 11.63 -2.56 5.67
CA LEU A 137 12.59 -2.00 4.73
C LEU A 137 13.92 -1.64 5.40
N ASN A 138 13.90 -1.34 6.71
CA ASN A 138 15.05 -0.82 7.44
C ASN A 138 15.84 -1.92 8.21
N GLY A 139 15.29 -3.14 8.29
CA GLY A 139 15.87 -4.33 8.91
C GLY A 139 15.86 -4.35 10.44
N ASP A 140 14.93 -3.65 11.09
CA ASP A 140 14.76 -3.57 12.54
C ASP A 140 13.78 -4.59 13.14
N GLY A 141 13.12 -5.38 12.28
CA GLY A 141 12.15 -6.40 12.65
C GLY A 141 10.72 -5.91 12.78
N ARG A 142 10.43 -4.65 12.43
CA ARG A 142 9.07 -4.08 12.37
C ARG A 142 8.64 -3.86 10.93
N SER A 143 7.32 -3.91 10.71
CA SER A 143 6.79 -3.59 9.39
C SER A 143 6.91 -2.09 9.16
N ASP A 144 7.24 -1.71 7.93
CA ASP A 144 7.25 -0.34 7.46
C ASP A 144 6.04 -0.10 6.55
N PHE A 145 5.81 1.18 6.25
CA PHE A 145 4.63 1.65 5.55
C PHE A 145 4.97 2.69 4.47
N ALA A 146 4.21 2.68 3.37
CA ALA A 146 4.39 3.64 2.29
C ALA A 146 3.05 4.25 1.83
N ILE A 147 3.05 5.55 1.55
CA ILE A 147 1.92 6.24 0.95
C ILE A 147 2.33 6.79 -0.41
N GLY A 148 1.67 6.32 -1.47
CA GLY A 148 1.81 6.88 -2.81
C GLY A 148 0.84 8.04 -3.02
N THR A 149 1.36 9.22 -3.31
CA THR A 149 0.58 10.36 -3.80
C THR A 149 0.82 10.47 -5.30
N ALA A 150 0.01 9.75 -6.07
CA ALA A 150 0.00 9.86 -7.52
C ALA A 150 -0.38 11.30 -7.89
N GLY A 151 0.60 12.07 -8.38
CA GLY A 151 0.39 13.47 -8.76
C GLY A 151 -0.72 13.63 -9.79
N SER A 152 -1.33 14.82 -9.82
CA SER A 152 -2.21 15.25 -10.91
C SER A 152 -1.42 15.40 -12.21
N VAL A 153 -2.14 15.66 -13.31
CA VAL A 153 -1.56 16.00 -14.61
C VAL A 153 -0.52 17.12 -14.47
N GLY A 154 0.76 16.79 -14.64
CA GLY A 154 1.89 17.72 -14.53
C GLY A 154 2.71 17.62 -13.23
N GLY A 155 2.21 16.94 -12.19
CA GLY A 155 2.95 16.65 -10.96
C GLY A 155 3.65 15.30 -11.02
N ALA A 156 4.93 15.23 -10.61
CA ALA A 156 5.79 14.04 -10.77
C ALA A 156 5.45 12.83 -9.86
N GLY A 157 4.45 12.95 -8.98
CA GLY A 157 4.11 11.96 -7.95
C GLY A 157 5.19 11.78 -6.86
N GLU A 158 4.79 11.34 -5.67
CA GLU A 158 5.70 11.11 -4.54
C GLU A 158 5.31 9.84 -3.78
N VAL A 159 6.28 9.20 -3.12
CA VAL A 159 6.03 8.12 -2.16
C VAL A 159 6.66 8.50 -0.82
N TYR A 160 5.85 8.52 0.23
CA TYR A 160 6.30 8.80 1.59
C TYR A 160 6.50 7.49 2.34
N LEU A 161 7.69 7.29 2.92
CA LEU A 161 7.99 6.14 3.76
C LEU A 161 7.80 6.48 5.24
N PHE A 162 7.31 5.52 5.99
CA PHE A 162 7.18 5.56 7.45
C PHE A 162 7.75 4.26 8.00
N PHE A 163 8.63 4.36 8.98
CA PHE A 163 9.26 3.21 9.60
C PHE A 163 8.57 2.86 10.91
N GLY A 164 8.24 1.59 11.09
CA GLY A 164 7.67 1.07 12.33
C GLY A 164 8.76 0.97 13.40
N GLY A 165 8.47 1.46 14.62
CA GLY A 165 9.41 1.43 15.73
C GLY A 165 9.12 0.30 16.71
N ALA A 166 10.16 -0.20 17.38
CA ALA A 166 9.99 -1.15 18.48
C ALA A 166 9.25 -0.54 19.69
N ASP A 167 9.24 0.79 19.79
CA ASP A 167 8.46 1.58 20.76
C ASP A 167 6.97 1.71 20.38
N GLY A 168 6.57 1.15 19.23
CA GLY A 168 5.20 1.17 18.74
C GLY A 168 4.79 2.45 18.01
N ASN A 169 5.73 3.34 17.74
CA ASN A 169 5.51 4.59 17.02
C ASN A 169 6.02 4.52 15.57
N LEU A 170 5.58 5.48 14.76
CA LEU A 170 6.08 5.68 13.40
C LEU A 170 7.16 6.76 13.37
N THR A 171 8.24 6.50 12.65
CA THR A 171 9.23 7.52 12.27
C THR A 171 9.08 7.85 10.79
N GLU A 172 9.00 9.13 10.43
CA GLU A 172 8.97 9.52 9.01
C GLU A 172 10.33 9.24 8.35
N GLY A 173 10.28 8.49 7.25
CA GLY A 173 11.42 8.13 6.43
C GLY A 173 11.63 9.10 5.26
N PRO A 174 12.50 8.74 4.29
CA PRO A 174 12.72 9.58 3.12
C PRO A 174 11.49 9.60 2.20
N THR A 175 11.27 10.75 1.55
CA THR A 175 10.31 10.85 0.44
C THR A 175 10.98 10.42 -0.87
N LEU A 176 10.40 9.45 -1.55
CA LEU A 176 10.85 8.96 -2.85
C LEU A 176 10.19 9.74 -3.98
N ARG A 177 10.97 10.01 -5.03
CA ARG A 177 10.56 10.74 -6.23
C ARG A 177 11.11 10.02 -7.46
N SER A 178 10.49 10.23 -8.61
CA SER A 178 10.97 9.69 -9.89
C SER A 178 12.20 10.40 -10.46
N THR A 179 12.60 11.56 -9.91
CA THR A 179 13.73 12.37 -10.38
C THR A 179 15.09 11.77 -9.97
N PRO A 180 16.15 11.91 -10.81
CA PRO A 180 16.20 12.66 -12.07
C PRO A 180 15.72 11.88 -13.31
N GLN A 181 15.35 10.61 -13.16
CA GLN A 181 15.00 9.73 -14.29
C GLN A 181 13.58 9.96 -14.85
N GLY A 182 12.70 10.55 -14.06
CA GLY A 182 11.33 10.92 -14.41
C GLY A 182 11.19 12.39 -14.84
N GLY A 183 10.24 12.65 -15.74
CA GLY A 183 9.96 13.96 -16.29
C GLY A 183 8.68 14.60 -15.74
N VAL A 184 8.44 15.86 -16.09
CA VAL A 184 7.16 16.55 -15.81
C VAL A 184 6.00 15.73 -16.39
N GLY A 185 5.07 15.30 -15.53
CA GLY A 185 3.94 14.46 -15.90
C GLY A 185 4.10 12.95 -15.68
N ASP A 186 5.16 12.48 -15.01
CA ASP A 186 5.19 11.09 -14.53
C ASP A 186 4.27 10.95 -13.31
N ILE A 187 3.36 9.97 -13.33
CA ILE A 187 2.52 9.63 -12.17
C ILE A 187 3.25 8.56 -11.36
N PHE A 188 4.26 8.97 -10.59
CA PHE A 188 5.02 8.10 -9.68
C PHE A 188 4.20 7.73 -8.44
N GLY A 189 4.43 6.54 -7.88
CA GLY A 189 3.71 6.08 -6.68
C GLY A 189 2.28 5.60 -6.96
N ARG A 190 1.95 5.32 -8.23
CA ARG A 190 0.61 4.85 -8.63
C ARG A 190 0.34 3.42 -8.19
N SER A 191 1.35 2.55 -8.27
CA SER A 191 1.33 1.20 -7.71
C SER A 191 2.59 1.05 -6.87
N ILE A 192 2.44 0.47 -5.69
CA ILE A 192 3.54 0.12 -4.81
C ILE A 192 3.34 -1.35 -4.43
N ALA A 193 4.41 -2.11 -4.30
CA ALA A 193 4.37 -3.47 -3.77
C ALA A 193 5.68 -3.77 -3.05
N SER A 194 5.64 -4.66 -2.07
CA SER A 194 6.84 -5.23 -1.44
C SER A 194 7.23 -6.54 -2.12
N VAL A 195 8.53 -6.81 -2.15
CA VAL A 195 9.11 -8.09 -2.53
C VAL A 195 9.85 -8.64 -1.30
N TYR A 196 9.59 -9.91 -1.00
CA TYR A 196 10.12 -10.62 0.17
C TYR A 196 10.94 -11.83 -0.29
N ASP A 197 12.05 -12.12 0.38
CA ASP A 197 12.77 -13.38 0.19
C ASP A 197 11.90 -14.56 0.70
N PRO A 198 11.59 -15.57 -0.16
CA PRO A 198 10.65 -16.64 0.17
C PRO A 198 11.25 -17.65 1.14
N ALA A 199 12.59 -17.79 1.19
CA ALA A 199 13.27 -18.64 2.17
C ALA A 199 13.16 -18.07 3.60
N GLN A 200 12.58 -16.88 3.73
CA GLN A 200 12.48 -16.13 4.98
C GLN A 200 11.03 -15.73 5.30
N LEU A 201 10.07 -16.18 4.48
CA LEU A 201 8.64 -16.07 4.75
C LEU A 201 8.23 -17.10 5.80
N HIS A 202 7.95 -16.64 7.00
CA HIS A 202 7.32 -17.48 8.01
C HIS A 202 5.79 -17.44 7.80
N PRO A 203 5.09 -18.60 7.75
CA PRO A 203 3.65 -18.69 7.43
C PRO A 203 2.73 -18.00 8.44
N SER A 204 3.28 -17.67 9.60
CA SER A 204 2.81 -16.61 10.47
C SER A 204 3.92 -15.57 10.54
N LEU A 205 3.65 -14.28 10.42
CA LEU A 205 4.65 -13.20 10.58
C LEU A 205 5.36 -13.22 11.96
N LEU A 206 5.07 -14.19 12.83
CA LEU A 206 5.53 -14.45 14.21
C LEU A 206 7.01 -14.87 14.41
N GLN A 207 7.88 -14.91 13.40
CA GLN A 207 9.32 -15.08 13.64
C GLN A 207 10.16 -13.94 13.05
N ILE A 208 10.57 -13.04 13.95
CA ILE A 208 11.32 -11.79 13.72
C ILE A 208 12.82 -12.10 13.54
N ARG A 209 13.23 -12.73 12.44
CA ARG A 209 14.66 -12.79 12.05
C ARG A 209 14.95 -12.69 10.54
N ALA A 210 13.97 -12.35 9.71
CA ALA A 210 14.17 -12.14 8.28
C ALA A 210 14.55 -10.66 7.96
N PRO A 211 15.58 -10.38 7.15
CA PRO A 211 16.07 -9.04 6.83
C PRO A 211 15.27 -8.36 5.70
N SER A 212 15.27 -7.01 5.72
CA SER A 212 15.05 -6.08 4.59
C SER A 212 14.14 -6.55 3.44
N ALA A 213 12.88 -6.10 3.44
CA ALA A 213 12.03 -6.11 2.26
C ALA A 213 12.51 -5.10 1.20
N ASP A 214 12.25 -5.40 -0.06
CA ASP A 214 12.48 -4.47 -1.18
C ASP A 214 11.15 -3.86 -1.63
N LEU A 215 11.20 -2.60 -2.09
CA LEU A 215 10.03 -1.84 -2.48
C LEU A 215 9.98 -1.61 -3.98
N LEU A 216 8.93 -2.12 -4.63
CA LEU A 216 8.57 -1.84 -6.01
C LEU A 216 7.72 -0.58 -6.08
N VAL A 217 8.07 0.35 -6.96
CA VAL A 217 7.24 1.53 -7.24
C VAL A 217 7.09 1.70 -8.74
N SER A 218 5.84 1.79 -9.22
CA SER A 218 5.56 2.06 -10.63
C SER A 218 5.33 3.54 -10.91
N SER A 219 5.68 3.96 -12.13
CA SER A 219 5.23 5.22 -12.71
C SER A 219 4.37 4.98 -13.95
N THR A 220 3.37 5.84 -14.13
CA THR A 220 2.63 5.94 -15.39
C THR A 220 3.10 7.16 -16.17
N ALA A 221 3.43 6.98 -17.44
CA ALA A 221 3.78 8.08 -18.32
C ALA A 221 2.51 8.80 -18.81
N TYR A 222 2.46 10.12 -18.66
CA TYR A 222 1.32 10.90 -19.12
C TYR A 222 1.39 11.31 -20.60
N ARG A 223 2.59 11.44 -21.18
CA ARG A 223 2.78 11.76 -22.61
C ARG A 223 3.24 10.53 -23.38
N THR A 224 2.77 10.38 -24.62
CA THR A 224 3.10 9.30 -25.55
C THR A 224 4.59 9.16 -25.88
N SER A 225 5.43 10.10 -25.41
CA SER A 225 6.88 10.12 -25.58
C SER A 225 7.67 9.66 -24.35
N ASN A 226 7.05 9.46 -23.17
CA ASN A 226 7.75 8.94 -21.98
C ASN A 226 7.34 7.47 -21.74
N PRO A 227 8.28 6.57 -21.44
CA PRO A 227 7.93 5.20 -21.09
C PRO A 227 7.44 5.11 -19.64
N ALA A 228 6.44 4.26 -19.36
CA ALA A 228 6.16 3.83 -17.99
C ALA A 228 7.39 3.10 -17.41
N ARG A 229 7.69 3.33 -16.12
CA ARG A 229 8.88 2.78 -15.44
C ARG A 229 8.49 1.99 -14.20
N LEU A 230 9.28 0.97 -13.89
CA LEU A 230 9.24 0.25 -12.61
C LEU A 230 10.58 0.45 -11.89
N TYR A 231 10.50 0.86 -10.63
CA TYR A 231 11.63 1.16 -9.76
C TYR A 231 11.70 0.13 -8.63
N ILE A 232 12.90 -0.35 -8.31
CA ILE A 232 13.17 -1.16 -7.10
C ILE A 232 14.02 -0.33 -6.13
N TYR A 233 13.46 -0.07 -4.96
CA TYR A 233 14.17 0.52 -3.84
C TYR A 233 14.57 -0.61 -2.89
N ARG A 234 15.88 -0.85 -2.77
CA ARG A 234 16.38 -1.94 -1.94
C ARG A 234 16.37 -1.58 -0.45
N GLY A 235 15.73 -2.41 0.36
CA GLY A 235 15.80 -2.32 1.81
C GLY A 235 17.20 -2.66 2.31
N ARG A 236 17.65 -2.03 3.40
CA ARG A 236 18.94 -2.33 4.02
C ARG A 236 18.89 -2.08 5.52
N ARG A 237 19.50 -3.02 6.28
CA ARG A 237 19.87 -2.82 7.69
C ARG A 237 20.75 -1.59 7.83
N THR A 238 20.19 -0.48 8.27
CA THR A 238 20.98 0.71 8.58
C THR A 238 20.51 1.33 9.89
N ARG A 239 21.45 1.75 10.74
CA ARG A 239 21.19 2.45 12.02
C ARG A 239 20.42 3.79 11.87
N ARG A 240 20.07 4.21 10.64
CA ARG A 240 19.36 5.46 10.31
C ARG A 240 18.28 5.28 9.22
N GLY A 241 17.84 4.06 8.92
CA GLY A 241 16.71 3.82 7.99
C GLY A 241 16.89 4.43 6.59
N ARG A 242 18.07 4.32 5.98
CA ARG A 242 18.34 4.94 4.67
C ARG A 242 18.03 3.97 3.53
N VAL A 243 16.86 4.11 2.92
CA VAL A 243 16.52 3.47 1.64
C VAL A 243 17.36 4.11 0.54
N SER A 244 18.12 3.30 -0.20
CA SER A 244 18.96 3.81 -1.29
C SER A 244 18.13 3.95 -2.58
N PRO A 245 18.16 5.10 -3.28
CA PRO A 245 17.43 5.23 -4.54
C PRO A 245 17.96 4.25 -5.59
N PRO A 246 17.10 3.72 -6.48
CA PRO A 246 17.53 2.86 -7.58
C PRO A 246 18.56 3.58 -8.43
N THR A 247 19.60 2.88 -8.84
CA THR A 247 20.55 3.40 -9.83
C THR A 247 19.94 3.43 -11.23
N ARG A 248 18.95 2.57 -11.55
CA ARG A 248 18.24 2.49 -12.85
C ARG A 248 16.84 1.85 -12.72
N PRO A 249 15.85 2.21 -13.58
CA PRO A 249 14.58 1.49 -13.67
C PRO A 249 14.76 0.15 -14.39
N ILE A 250 14.03 -0.89 -13.97
CA ILE A 250 14.19 -2.28 -14.44
C ILE A 250 13.41 -2.58 -15.72
N ALA A 251 12.26 -1.92 -15.89
CA ALA A 251 11.48 -2.01 -17.11
C ALA A 251 11.10 -0.61 -17.60
N SER A 252 11.19 -0.41 -18.92
CA SER A 252 10.67 0.76 -19.61
C SER A 252 9.94 0.29 -20.86
N SER A 253 8.68 0.71 -21.01
CA SER A 253 7.91 0.40 -22.23
C SER A 253 8.50 1.13 -23.45
N SER A 254 8.56 0.49 -24.63
CA SER A 254 9.09 1.13 -25.85
C SER A 254 8.21 2.34 -26.28
N PRO A 255 8.79 3.46 -26.77
CA PRO A 255 8.05 4.68 -27.14
C PRO A 255 7.27 4.56 -28.47
N ARG A 256 6.78 3.37 -28.84
CA ARG A 256 5.95 3.21 -30.04
C ARG A 256 4.54 3.67 -29.74
N ARG A 257 4.21 4.89 -30.20
CA ARG A 257 2.88 5.56 -30.22
C ARG A 257 1.70 4.57 -30.07
N PRO A 258 1.27 4.22 -28.86
CA PRO A 258 0.00 3.54 -28.69
C PRO A 258 -1.08 4.62 -28.69
N ARG A 259 -2.30 4.27 -29.09
CA ARG A 259 -3.48 5.16 -29.00
C ARG A 259 -3.80 5.57 -27.54
N ARG A 260 -3.14 4.97 -26.55
CA ARG A 260 -3.19 5.28 -25.11
C ARG A 260 -1.77 5.32 -24.53
N PRO A 261 -1.46 6.22 -23.58
CA PRO A 261 -0.16 6.21 -22.91
C PRO A 261 0.09 4.86 -22.21
N PRO A 262 1.30 4.29 -22.28
CA PRO A 262 1.62 3.07 -21.55
C PRO A 262 1.60 3.34 -20.03
N SER A 263 0.95 2.48 -19.27
CA SER A 263 0.93 2.53 -17.80
C SER A 263 1.25 1.15 -17.21
N ILE A 264 2.04 1.15 -16.13
CA ILE A 264 2.32 -0.05 -15.33
C ILE A 264 1.44 0.04 -14.08
N THR A 265 0.57 -0.94 -13.92
CA THR A 265 -0.40 -1.05 -12.82
C THR A 265 -0.42 -2.46 -12.27
N ASN A 266 -1.05 -2.64 -11.10
CA ASN A 266 -1.23 -3.95 -10.46
C ASN A 266 0.11 -4.68 -10.26
N THR A 267 1.08 -3.96 -9.71
CA THR A 267 2.36 -4.56 -9.33
C THR A 267 2.14 -5.38 -8.07
N GLN A 268 2.58 -6.63 -8.07
CA GLN A 268 2.43 -7.56 -6.95
C GLN A 268 3.59 -8.55 -6.92
N TRP A 269 3.91 -9.05 -5.74
CA TRP A 269 4.77 -10.21 -5.58
C TRP A 269 4.03 -11.49 -5.99
N VAL A 270 4.72 -12.44 -6.63
CA VAL A 270 4.11 -13.69 -7.11
C VAL A 270 4.81 -14.96 -6.62
N GLY A 271 5.76 -14.83 -5.70
CA GLY A 271 6.57 -15.95 -5.22
C GLY A 271 7.71 -16.30 -6.17
N ASP A 272 8.39 -17.41 -5.89
CA ASP A 272 9.35 -18.03 -6.82
C ASP A 272 8.55 -18.85 -7.85
N THR A 273 8.39 -18.29 -9.06
CA THR A 273 7.55 -18.91 -10.09
C THR A 273 8.32 -19.87 -11.00
N ASP A 274 9.65 -19.76 -11.04
CA ASP A 274 10.52 -20.58 -11.88
C ASP A 274 11.31 -21.65 -11.10
N GLY A 275 11.24 -21.63 -9.77
CA GLY A 275 11.84 -22.60 -8.86
C GLY A 275 13.35 -22.40 -8.65
N ASP A 276 13.87 -21.20 -8.93
CA ASP A 276 15.30 -20.92 -8.84
C ASP A 276 15.75 -20.42 -7.45
N GLY A 277 14.82 -20.30 -6.52
CA GLY A 277 15.03 -19.82 -5.15
C GLY A 277 15.06 -18.30 -5.02
N ALA A 278 14.94 -17.53 -6.11
CA ALA A 278 14.68 -16.09 -6.09
C ALA A 278 13.18 -15.82 -6.24
N VAL A 279 12.76 -14.64 -5.80
CA VAL A 279 11.35 -14.22 -5.94
C VAL A 279 11.11 -13.36 -7.15
N ASP A 280 9.94 -13.61 -7.73
CA ASP A 280 9.44 -12.87 -8.85
C ASP A 280 8.37 -11.86 -8.42
N ALA A 281 8.27 -10.81 -9.23
CA ALA A 281 7.20 -9.84 -9.20
C ALA A 281 6.45 -9.84 -10.52
N SER A 282 5.17 -9.51 -10.47
CA SER A 282 4.38 -9.30 -11.68
C SER A 282 3.84 -7.88 -11.78
N PHE A 283 3.62 -7.44 -13.00
CA PHE A 283 2.95 -6.16 -13.29
C PHE A 283 2.17 -6.24 -14.59
N VAL A 284 1.12 -5.43 -14.71
CA VAL A 284 0.29 -5.34 -15.92
C VAL A 284 0.61 -4.06 -16.68
N GLN A 285 0.89 -4.19 -17.97
CA GLN A 285 0.91 -3.06 -18.89
C GLN A 285 -0.51 -2.82 -19.42
N PHE A 286 -1.17 -1.77 -18.93
CA PHE A 286 -2.59 -1.54 -19.21
C PHE A 286 -2.90 -1.32 -20.70
N ALA A 287 -2.00 -0.66 -21.43
CA ALA A 287 -2.23 -0.35 -22.85
C ALA A 287 -2.31 -1.59 -23.74
N THR A 288 -1.66 -2.69 -23.33
CA THR A 288 -1.62 -3.95 -24.08
C THR A 288 -2.38 -5.08 -23.39
N GLY A 289 -2.75 -4.91 -22.11
CA GLY A 289 -3.33 -5.98 -21.29
C GLY A 289 -2.32 -7.09 -20.95
N THR A 290 -1.03 -6.87 -21.21
CA THR A 290 0.00 -7.88 -21.02
C THR A 290 0.41 -7.95 -19.55
N LEU A 291 0.40 -9.16 -18.98
CA LEU A 291 1.01 -9.48 -17.70
C LEU A 291 2.49 -9.79 -17.93
N PHE A 292 3.36 -9.12 -17.19
CA PHE A 292 4.79 -9.39 -17.14
C PHE A 292 5.14 -10.01 -15.79
N ILE A 293 6.07 -10.97 -15.83
CA ILE A 293 6.75 -11.50 -14.63
C ILE A 293 8.21 -11.08 -14.77
N VAL A 294 8.75 -10.52 -13.69
CA VAL A 294 10.10 -9.96 -13.61
C VAL A 294 10.79 -10.48 -12.36
N ARG A 295 12.04 -10.85 -12.57
CA ARG A 295 13.04 -11.15 -11.55
C ARG A 295 13.73 -9.88 -11.03
#